data_AF-A0AAD3RGF8-F1
#
_entry.id   AF-A0AAD3RGF8-F1
#
_cell.length_a   1.000
_cell.length_b   1.000
_cell.length_c   1.000
_cell.angle_alpha   90.00
_cell.angle_beta   90.00
_cell.angle_gamma   90.00
#
_symmetry.space_group_name_H-M   'P 1'
#
loop_
_entity.id
_entity.type
_entity.pdbx_description
1 polymer ?
#
loop_
_entity_poly.entity_id
_entity_poly.type
_entity_poly.pdbx_seq_one_letter_code
_entity_poly.pdbx_strand_id
1 'polypeptide(L)'
;MGNTATKFRKALINGDEVLACQLYESNPQFKEALDPNSTYGESYQHNTPLHYAARHAMTRLLRYFLLNKDGNPNKRNVHNETSLHLLCMGPQILLSEGALQPRISRPYEDEQRRAECLQIILSWTGAKLDHGEYESADINATDNKKNTCLHYAAASGMKTCVEFLVQREADLFAENENRETPCDCAEKQHHKELALCLESQMVFSIAPEAEGIEAEYAALDRRELYEGLRPQDLRRLKDMLIVETADMLQAPLFTAEALLRAHDWDREKLLEAWMSNAEECCQRSGVQMPNPPPSGCNAWDTLPSPRTPRTTRSSVTSPDQISLMPADEESSLCGICMSSISVFEEPVDMSCGHEFCRACWEGFLNLKIQEGEAHNIFCPAFDCYQLVPVEVIESVVSREMDRRYLQFDIKAFVENNPAIRWCPVAGCERAVRLNTQGPGTSTSDSLSFPLLQAPAVDCGKGHLFCWECQGEAHEPCDCETWKLWLQKVTEMRPGELAGVRRKLHEDTANCYDLLTNSKPSLIAESRCRK
;
A
#
# COMPACT_ATOMS: atom_id res chain seq x y z
N MET A 1 42.40 46.78 -43.91
CA MET A 1 41.13 46.03 -43.98
C MET A 1 41.28 44.77 -43.13
N GLY A 2 40.50 44.60 -42.07
CA GLY A 2 40.64 43.45 -41.17
C GLY A 2 40.21 42.13 -41.84
N ASN A 3 40.93 41.04 -41.53
CA ASN A 3 40.61 39.66 -41.92
C ASN A 3 39.14 39.34 -41.55
N THR A 4 38.41 38.59 -42.39
CA THR A 4 36.98 38.24 -42.18
C THR A 4 36.74 37.65 -40.79
N ALA A 5 37.68 36.85 -40.29
CA ALA A 5 37.69 36.32 -38.92
C ALA A 5 37.62 37.40 -37.83
N THR A 6 38.34 38.52 -38.00
CA THR A 6 38.34 39.62 -37.02
C THR A 6 37.05 40.42 -37.04
N LYS A 7 36.44 40.58 -38.21
CA LYS A 7 35.12 41.22 -38.35
C LYS A 7 34.02 40.35 -37.75
N PHE A 8 34.06 39.04 -38.02
CA PHE A 8 33.13 38.06 -37.45
C PHE A 8 33.23 38.01 -35.92
N ARG A 9 34.45 37.95 -35.37
CA ARG A 9 34.66 38.00 -33.92
C ARG A 9 34.08 39.26 -33.29
N LYS A 10 34.32 40.44 -33.89
CA LYS A 10 33.74 41.70 -33.39
C LYS A 10 32.21 41.69 -33.47
N ALA A 11 31.62 41.13 -34.53
CA ALA A 11 30.17 41.01 -34.65
C ALA A 11 29.58 40.09 -33.57
N LEU A 12 30.23 38.94 -33.28
CA LEU A 12 29.83 38.05 -32.18
C LEU A 12 29.90 38.73 -30.82
N ILE A 13 31.02 39.41 -30.52
CA ILE A 13 31.20 40.10 -29.24
C ILE A 13 30.16 41.21 -29.07
N ASN A 14 29.88 41.96 -30.13
CA ASN A 14 28.92 43.07 -30.12
C ASN A 14 27.44 42.62 -30.19
N GLY A 15 27.15 41.33 -30.37
CA GLY A 15 25.77 40.84 -30.44
C GLY A 15 25.05 41.11 -31.77
N ASP A 16 25.78 41.42 -32.84
CA ASP A 16 25.19 41.66 -34.16
C ASP A 16 24.98 40.35 -34.93
N GLU A 17 23.90 39.64 -34.60
CA GLU A 17 23.53 38.35 -35.20
C GLU A 17 23.42 38.41 -36.73
N VAL A 18 22.86 39.48 -37.29
CA VAL A 18 22.63 39.60 -38.73
C VAL A 18 23.96 39.71 -39.46
N LEU A 19 24.84 40.60 -38.99
CA LEU A 19 26.18 40.75 -39.56
C LEU A 19 27.02 39.48 -39.36
N ALA A 20 26.94 38.84 -38.19
CA ALA A 20 27.65 37.61 -37.92
C ALA A 20 27.19 36.47 -38.85
N CYS A 21 25.88 36.28 -39.03
CA CYS A 21 25.33 35.29 -39.96
C CYS A 21 25.75 35.56 -41.41
N GLN A 22 25.67 36.82 -41.86
CA GLN A 22 26.09 37.21 -43.21
C GLN A 22 27.58 36.92 -43.44
N LEU A 23 28.44 37.26 -42.48
CA LEU A 23 29.88 37.00 -42.58
C LEU A 23 30.22 35.49 -42.54
N TYR A 24 29.42 34.70 -41.83
CA TYR A 24 29.56 33.24 -41.76
C TYR A 24 29.07 32.54 -43.04
N GLU A 25 27.96 33.01 -43.64
CA GLU A 25 27.38 32.44 -44.85
C GLU A 25 28.10 32.89 -46.13
N SER A 26 28.62 34.13 -46.17
CA SER A 26 29.27 34.69 -47.35
C SER A 26 30.67 34.13 -47.66
N ASN A 27 31.34 33.48 -46.70
CA ASN A 27 32.71 33.00 -46.88
C ASN A 27 32.86 31.51 -46.52
N PRO A 28 32.83 30.60 -47.52
CA PRO A 28 32.89 29.15 -47.29
C PRO A 28 34.24 28.70 -46.73
N GLN A 29 35.35 29.34 -47.12
CA GLN A 29 36.69 29.01 -46.59
C GLN A 29 36.79 29.35 -45.10
N PHE A 30 36.21 30.48 -44.70
CA PHE A 30 36.14 30.85 -43.28
C PHE A 30 35.21 29.91 -42.50
N LYS A 31 34.09 29.50 -43.10
CA LYS A 31 33.17 28.51 -42.52
C LYS A 31 33.87 27.17 -42.27
N GLU A 32 34.74 26.72 -43.17
CA GLU A 32 35.53 25.50 -42.98
C GLU A 32 36.58 25.64 -41.87
N ALA A 33 37.29 26.77 -41.83
CA ALA A 33 38.38 27.03 -40.89
C ALA A 33 37.94 27.42 -39.47
N LEU A 34 36.68 27.83 -39.26
CA LEU A 34 36.19 28.21 -37.93
C LEU A 34 35.95 26.96 -37.08
N ASP A 35 36.72 26.84 -36.01
CA ASP A 35 36.50 25.87 -34.94
C ASP A 35 35.71 26.53 -33.78
N PRO A 36 34.46 26.11 -33.51
CA PRO A 36 33.65 26.62 -32.39
C PRO A 36 34.27 26.35 -31.01
N ASN A 37 35.19 25.39 -30.91
CA ASN A 37 35.87 25.02 -29.67
C ASN A 37 37.14 25.84 -29.43
N SER A 38 37.69 26.52 -30.44
CA SER A 38 38.90 27.32 -30.28
C SER A 38 38.64 28.55 -29.39
N THR A 39 39.46 28.74 -28.36
CA THR A 39 39.36 29.93 -27.49
C THR A 39 39.91 31.16 -28.21
N TYR A 40 39.31 32.34 -27.99
CA TYR A 40 39.86 33.59 -28.55
C TYR A 40 41.10 34.13 -27.81
N GLY A 41 41.60 33.42 -26.79
CA GLY A 41 42.82 33.74 -26.03
C GLY A 41 42.55 34.52 -24.73
N GLU A 42 43.62 34.86 -24.01
CA GLU A 42 43.59 35.49 -22.69
C GLU A 42 42.88 36.85 -22.68
N SER A 43 43.05 37.66 -23.72
CA SER A 43 42.42 38.98 -23.84
C SER A 43 40.88 38.94 -23.88
N TYR A 44 40.30 37.76 -24.10
CA TYR A 44 38.86 37.52 -24.17
C TYR A 44 38.40 36.47 -23.15
N GLN A 45 39.16 36.30 -22.06
CA GLN A 45 38.86 35.34 -20.97
C GLN A 45 38.72 33.89 -21.46
N HIS A 46 39.42 33.53 -22.54
CA HIS A 46 39.29 32.23 -23.21
C HIS A 46 37.88 31.85 -23.67
N ASN A 47 36.96 32.81 -23.81
CA ASN A 47 35.64 32.54 -24.37
C ASN A 47 35.76 31.99 -25.80
N THR A 48 34.93 30.99 -26.10
CA THR A 48 34.82 30.40 -27.44
C THR A 48 33.77 31.13 -28.29
N PRO A 49 33.75 30.94 -29.62
CA PRO A 49 32.64 31.39 -30.45
C PRO A 49 31.26 30.97 -29.92
N LEU A 50 31.16 29.76 -29.35
CA LEU A 50 29.93 29.22 -28.79
C LEU A 50 29.47 29.98 -27.53
N HIS A 51 30.40 30.38 -26.66
CA HIS A 51 30.11 31.22 -25.48
C HIS A 51 29.46 32.56 -25.88
N TYR A 52 29.99 33.25 -26.89
CA TYR A 52 29.42 34.51 -27.36
C TYR A 52 28.08 34.32 -28.10
N ALA A 53 27.94 33.24 -28.86
CA ALA A 53 26.66 32.91 -29.51
C ALA A 53 25.57 32.63 -28.45
N ALA A 54 25.91 31.94 -27.36
CA ALA A 54 25.01 31.65 -26.26
C ALA A 54 24.65 32.91 -25.45
N ARG A 55 25.63 33.76 -25.11
CA ARG A 55 25.43 35.03 -24.37
C ARG A 55 24.37 35.93 -25.03
N HIS A 56 24.40 36.01 -26.36
CA HIS A 56 23.50 36.85 -27.16
C HIS A 56 22.31 36.10 -27.75
N ALA A 57 22.09 34.84 -27.36
CA ALA A 57 21.00 33.99 -27.85
C ALA A 57 20.89 33.92 -29.39
N MET A 58 22.03 33.77 -30.08
CA MET A 58 22.09 33.69 -31.54
C MET A 58 21.69 32.29 -32.03
N THR A 59 20.39 32.01 -32.09
CA THR A 59 19.80 30.68 -32.39
C THR A 59 20.37 30.06 -33.67
N ARG A 60 20.49 30.83 -34.76
CA ARG A 60 20.99 30.34 -36.05
C ARG A 60 22.43 29.86 -35.97
N LEU A 61 23.32 30.67 -35.41
CA LEU A 61 24.75 30.36 -35.30
C LEU A 61 24.98 29.22 -34.32
N LEU A 62 24.26 29.22 -33.20
CA LEU A 62 24.35 28.17 -32.19
C LEU A 62 23.92 26.81 -32.74
N ARG A 63 22.83 26.77 -33.52
CA ARG A 63 22.38 25.57 -34.24
C ARG A 63 23.46 25.05 -35.21
N TYR A 64 24.08 25.94 -36.00
CA TYR A 64 25.16 25.53 -36.90
C TYR A 64 26.41 25.04 -36.17
N PHE A 65 26.80 25.69 -35.08
CA PHE A 65 28.00 25.31 -34.34
C PHE A 65 27.87 23.95 -33.66
N LEU A 66 26.69 23.64 -33.12
CA LEU A 66 26.44 22.38 -32.43
C LEU A 66 26.19 21.21 -33.40
N LEU A 67 25.45 21.42 -34.50
CA LEU A 67 25.08 20.33 -35.42
C LEU A 67 26.07 20.09 -36.57
N ASN A 68 26.78 21.11 -37.04
CA ASN A 68 27.62 21.01 -38.25
C ASN A 68 29.12 21.10 -37.97
N LYS A 69 29.53 21.48 -36.76
CA LYS A 69 30.93 21.80 -36.44
C LYS A 69 31.43 21.20 -35.12
N ASP A 70 30.72 20.20 -34.58
CA ASP A 70 31.07 19.48 -33.36
C ASP A 70 31.45 20.42 -32.19
N GLY A 71 30.72 21.53 -32.06
CA GLY A 71 30.90 22.47 -30.96
C GLY A 71 30.52 21.82 -29.64
N ASN A 72 31.42 21.84 -28.66
CA ASN A 72 31.19 21.29 -27.34
C ASN A 72 30.68 22.38 -26.38
N PRO A 73 29.41 22.33 -25.93
CA PRO A 73 28.83 23.31 -25.01
C PRO A 73 29.42 23.25 -23.60
N ASN A 74 30.05 22.13 -23.23
CA ASN A 74 30.64 21.89 -21.91
C ASN A 74 32.03 22.52 -21.78
N LYS A 75 32.58 23.09 -22.86
CA LYS A 75 33.88 23.75 -22.79
C LYS A 75 33.81 24.93 -21.84
N ARG A 76 34.78 25.03 -20.92
CA ARG A 76 34.83 26.06 -19.89
C ARG A 76 35.74 27.22 -20.28
N ASN A 77 35.36 28.44 -19.87
CA ASN A 77 36.20 29.63 -19.97
C ASN A 77 37.11 29.81 -18.73
N VAL A 78 37.79 30.96 -18.57
CA VAL A 78 38.64 31.26 -17.38
C VAL A 78 37.84 31.26 -16.07
N HIS A 79 36.54 31.56 -16.13
CA HIS A 79 35.64 31.59 -14.99
C HIS A 79 34.99 30.23 -14.68
N ASN A 80 35.42 29.17 -15.36
CA ASN A 80 34.79 27.85 -15.37
C ASN A 80 33.34 27.83 -15.87
N GLU A 81 32.88 28.90 -16.52
CA GLU A 81 31.53 28.99 -17.06
C GLU A 81 31.44 28.17 -18.35
N THR A 82 30.31 27.47 -18.52
CA THR A 82 29.95 26.80 -19.77
C THR A 82 29.09 27.70 -20.65
N SER A 83 28.80 27.27 -21.88
CA SER A 83 27.90 28.02 -22.77
C SER A 83 26.48 28.14 -22.19
N LEU A 84 26.05 27.18 -21.34
CA LEU A 84 24.77 27.23 -20.62
C LEU A 84 24.72 28.35 -19.58
N HIS A 85 25.81 28.58 -18.83
CA HIS A 85 25.88 29.67 -17.85
C HIS A 85 25.64 31.03 -18.51
N LEU A 86 26.36 31.30 -19.60
CA LEU A 86 26.23 32.57 -20.33
C LEU A 86 24.86 32.76 -21.00
N LEU A 87 24.19 31.66 -21.37
CA LEU A 87 22.85 31.71 -21.92
C LEU A 87 21.81 32.10 -20.85
N CYS A 88 21.94 31.49 -19.66
CA CYS A 88 21.09 31.75 -18.51
C CYS A 88 21.41 33.07 -17.80
N MET A 89 22.49 33.75 -18.17
CA MET A 89 22.78 35.12 -17.77
C MET A 89 21.91 36.09 -18.57
N GLY A 90 20.88 36.61 -17.93
CA GLY A 90 19.96 37.56 -18.54
C GLY A 90 20.60 38.94 -18.80
N PRO A 91 19.98 39.77 -19.65
CA PRO A 91 20.45 41.12 -19.93
C PRO A 91 20.57 42.00 -18.66
N GLN A 92 19.77 41.72 -17.62
CA GLN A 92 19.81 42.43 -16.34
C GLN A 92 21.15 42.23 -15.59
N ILE A 93 21.68 41.01 -15.62
CA ILE A 93 22.97 40.66 -14.99
C ILE A 93 24.12 41.19 -15.85
N LEU A 94 24.02 41.06 -17.17
CA LEU A 94 25.05 41.48 -18.14
C LEU A 94 25.27 43.00 -18.23
N LEU A 95 24.30 43.82 -17.80
CA LEU A 95 24.43 45.28 -17.76
C LEU A 95 25.44 45.75 -16.70
N SER A 96 25.72 44.94 -15.66
CA SER A 96 26.73 45.26 -14.63
C SER A 96 28.18 45.24 -15.16
N GLU A 97 28.43 44.62 -16.32
CA GLU A 97 29.77 44.43 -16.91
C GLU A 97 30.09 45.38 -18.08
N GLY A 98 29.34 46.47 -18.25
CA GLY A 98 29.72 47.55 -19.19
C GLY A 98 29.47 47.27 -20.68
N ALA A 99 28.57 46.34 -21.02
CA ALA A 99 28.14 46.12 -22.41
C ALA A 99 27.16 47.22 -22.88
N LEU A 100 27.69 48.21 -23.61
CA LEU A 100 26.98 49.24 -24.35
C LEU A 100 26.13 48.66 -25.51
N GLN A 101 24.82 48.51 -25.33
CA GLN A 101 23.74 49.12 -26.12
C GLN A 101 22.38 48.45 -25.81
N PRO A 102 21.28 49.23 -25.76
CA PRO A 102 19.96 48.72 -25.41
C PRO A 102 19.32 47.98 -26.59
N ARG A 103 19.37 46.65 -26.59
CA ARG A 103 18.32 45.83 -27.23
C ARG A 103 17.29 45.36 -26.22
N ILE A 104 16.96 46.17 -25.22
CA ILE A 104 15.74 45.93 -24.43
C ILE A 104 14.61 46.71 -25.10
N SER A 105 14.10 46.17 -26.21
CA SER A 105 12.79 46.60 -26.71
C SER A 105 11.72 45.55 -26.44
N ARG A 106 12.07 44.29 -26.17
CA ARG A 106 11.12 43.17 -25.99
C ARG A 106 11.70 42.07 -25.08
N PRO A 107 11.57 42.17 -23.74
CA PRO A 107 12.10 41.16 -22.81
C PRO A 107 11.51 39.76 -23.04
N TYR A 108 10.24 39.69 -23.44
CA TYR A 108 9.54 38.43 -23.74
C TYR A 108 10.12 37.68 -24.95
N GLU A 109 10.47 38.38 -26.04
CA GLU A 109 11.11 37.77 -27.20
C GLU A 109 12.56 37.32 -26.91
N ASP A 110 13.23 37.95 -25.94
CA ASP A 110 14.57 37.54 -25.52
C ASP A 110 14.53 36.25 -24.70
N GLU A 111 13.60 36.15 -23.76
CA GLU A 111 13.38 34.95 -22.97
C GLU A 111 13.04 33.75 -23.87
N GLN A 112 12.12 33.93 -24.83
CA GLN A 112 11.74 32.87 -25.77
C GLN A 112 12.93 32.40 -26.61
N ARG A 113 13.75 33.32 -27.13
CA ARG A 113 14.96 32.98 -27.91
C ARG A 113 16.01 32.27 -27.05
N ARG A 114 16.14 32.65 -25.77
CA ARG A 114 17.03 31.97 -24.82
C ARG A 114 16.53 30.56 -24.51
N ALA A 115 15.22 30.39 -24.30
CA ALA A 115 14.60 29.08 -24.10
C ALA A 115 14.80 28.17 -25.33
N GLU A 116 14.63 28.70 -26.54
CA GLU A 116 14.94 27.98 -27.79
C GLU A 116 16.42 27.58 -27.87
N CYS A 117 17.34 28.51 -27.59
CA CYS A 117 18.77 28.20 -27.53
C CYS A 117 19.07 27.13 -26.47
N LEU A 118 18.43 27.19 -25.32
CA LEU A 118 18.61 26.26 -24.21
C LEU A 118 18.20 24.86 -24.66
N GLN A 119 17.04 24.73 -25.31
CA GLN A 119 16.58 23.47 -25.87
C GLN A 119 17.53 22.91 -26.94
N ILE A 120 18.14 23.77 -27.77
CA ILE A 120 19.16 23.34 -28.75
C ILE A 120 20.42 22.82 -28.05
N ILE A 121 20.90 23.50 -27.00
CA ILE A 121 22.07 23.03 -26.24
C ILE A 121 21.75 21.72 -25.51
N LEU A 122 20.57 21.61 -24.88
CA LEU A 122 20.15 20.43 -24.14
C LEU A 122 19.82 19.22 -25.02
N SER A 123 19.63 19.42 -26.34
CA SER A 123 19.46 18.34 -27.32
C SER A 123 20.77 17.95 -28.01
N TRP A 124 21.87 18.63 -27.68
CA TRP A 124 23.19 18.27 -28.17
C TRP A 124 23.60 16.89 -27.65
N THR A 125 24.12 16.07 -28.56
CA THR A 125 24.74 14.78 -28.27
C THR A 125 26.15 14.81 -28.83
N GLY A 126 27.13 14.60 -27.96
CA GLY A 126 28.56 14.60 -28.31
C GLY A 126 29.07 13.22 -28.68
N ALA A 127 30.34 12.96 -28.38
CA ALA A 127 30.96 11.69 -28.70
C ALA A 127 30.32 10.52 -27.93
N LYS A 128 30.36 9.32 -28.50
CA LYS A 128 29.94 8.10 -27.82
C LYS A 128 30.98 7.73 -26.76
N LEU A 129 30.58 7.70 -25.50
CA LEU A 129 31.38 7.26 -24.37
C LEU A 129 31.54 5.73 -24.40
N ASP A 130 32.58 5.23 -23.74
CA ASP A 130 32.93 3.80 -23.70
C ASP A 130 31.81 2.90 -23.14
N HIS A 131 30.89 3.48 -22.36
CA HIS A 131 29.75 2.81 -21.72
C HIS A 131 28.49 2.73 -22.62
N GLY A 132 28.57 3.23 -23.87
CA GLY A 132 27.46 3.19 -24.82
C GLY A 132 26.53 4.40 -24.78
N GLU A 133 26.72 5.32 -23.84
CA GLU A 133 26.01 6.58 -23.71
C GLU A 133 26.67 7.67 -24.57
N TYR A 134 25.91 8.69 -24.98
CA TYR A 134 26.44 9.86 -25.69
C TYR A 134 26.73 10.97 -24.68
N GLU A 135 27.80 11.73 -24.89
CA GLU A 135 28.03 12.96 -24.12
C GLU A 135 26.81 13.88 -24.25
N SER A 136 26.33 14.41 -23.14
CA SER A 136 25.24 15.40 -23.10
C SER A 136 25.75 16.73 -22.55
N ALA A 137 24.96 17.79 -22.73
CA ALA A 137 25.25 19.07 -22.08
C ALA A 137 25.18 18.91 -20.55
N ASP A 138 26.22 19.33 -19.85
CA ASP A 138 26.33 19.25 -18.39
C ASP A 138 25.55 20.39 -17.74
N ILE A 139 24.36 20.06 -17.24
CA ILE A 139 23.40 21.01 -16.64
C ILE A 139 23.85 21.45 -15.25
N ASN A 140 24.53 20.56 -14.52
CA ASN A 140 24.98 20.79 -13.14
C ASN A 140 26.43 21.25 -13.08
N ALA A 141 27.02 21.64 -14.21
CA ALA A 141 28.31 22.30 -14.25
C ALA A 141 28.28 23.55 -13.35
N THR A 142 29.36 23.76 -12.61
CA THR A 142 29.54 24.90 -11.71
C THR A 142 30.64 25.83 -12.19
N ASP A 143 30.42 27.13 -12.01
CA ASP A 143 31.43 28.18 -12.24
C ASP A 143 32.42 28.28 -11.06
N ASN A 144 33.34 29.26 -11.12
CA ASN A 144 34.28 29.53 -10.02
C ASN A 144 33.61 29.91 -8.69
N LYS A 145 32.37 30.40 -8.72
CA LYS A 145 31.57 30.76 -7.53
C LYS A 145 30.61 29.65 -7.11
N LYS A 146 30.77 28.45 -7.68
CA LYS A 146 29.88 27.30 -7.50
C LYS A 146 28.42 27.54 -7.93
N ASN A 147 28.14 28.59 -8.71
CA ASN A 147 26.83 28.78 -9.31
C ASN A 147 26.63 27.78 -10.45
N THR A 148 25.47 27.15 -10.48
CA THR A 148 24.98 26.37 -11.63
C THR A 148 24.24 27.27 -12.62
N CYS A 149 23.95 26.78 -13.83
CA CYS A 149 23.15 27.55 -14.80
C CYS A 149 21.75 27.90 -14.26
N LEU A 150 21.20 27.06 -13.36
CA LEU A 150 19.92 27.28 -12.72
C LEU A 150 19.94 28.51 -11.78
N HIS A 151 21.04 28.76 -11.07
CA HIS A 151 21.20 29.98 -10.25
C HIS A 151 21.06 31.24 -11.09
N TYR A 152 21.69 31.28 -12.26
CA TYR A 152 21.60 32.43 -13.18
C TYR A 152 20.23 32.59 -13.81
N ALA A 153 19.58 31.49 -14.19
CA ALA A 153 18.22 31.50 -14.74
C ALA A 153 17.21 32.03 -13.70
N ALA A 154 17.34 31.57 -12.45
CA ALA A 154 16.53 31.98 -11.31
C ALA A 154 16.76 33.47 -10.94
N ALA A 155 18.02 33.90 -10.85
CA ALA A 155 18.39 35.30 -10.60
C ALA A 155 17.92 36.26 -11.72
N SER A 156 17.84 35.78 -12.97
CA SER A 156 17.37 36.58 -14.11
C SER A 156 15.85 36.58 -14.27
N GLY A 157 15.13 35.75 -13.51
CA GLY A 157 13.68 35.62 -13.60
C GLY A 157 13.18 34.91 -14.86
N MET A 158 14.00 34.08 -15.51
CA MET A 158 13.64 33.38 -16.76
C MET A 158 12.82 32.13 -16.48
N LYS A 159 11.51 32.28 -16.30
CA LYS A 159 10.60 31.20 -15.92
C LYS A 159 10.65 30.02 -16.89
N THR A 160 10.58 30.28 -18.19
CA THR A 160 10.59 29.21 -19.22
C THR A 160 11.89 28.42 -19.23
N CYS A 161 13.03 29.10 -19.03
CA CYS A 161 14.33 28.43 -18.94
C CYS A 161 14.44 27.58 -17.67
N VAL A 162 13.93 28.08 -16.54
CA VAL A 162 13.89 27.31 -15.28
C VAL A 162 13.03 26.06 -15.42
N GLU A 163 11.83 26.17 -16.01
CA GLU A 163 10.96 25.01 -16.26
C GLU A 163 11.66 23.93 -17.10
N PHE A 164 12.37 24.31 -18.17
CA PHE A 164 13.13 23.36 -18.98
C PHE A 164 14.32 22.73 -18.25
N LEU A 165 15.01 23.49 -17.39
CA LEU A 165 16.12 22.97 -16.58
C LEU A 165 15.61 21.97 -15.53
N VAL A 166 14.50 22.28 -14.87
CA VAL A 166 13.84 21.38 -13.90
C VAL A 166 13.37 20.11 -14.58
N GLN A 167 12.77 20.20 -15.77
CA GLN A 167 12.36 19.02 -16.55
C GLN A 167 13.52 18.09 -16.93
N ARG A 168 14.76 18.61 -16.95
CA ARG A 168 15.99 17.85 -17.24
C ARG A 168 16.78 17.50 -15.98
N GLU A 169 16.11 17.47 -14.83
CA GLU A 169 16.68 17.05 -13.53
C GLU A 169 17.89 17.90 -13.12
N ALA A 170 17.84 19.21 -13.38
CA ALA A 170 18.80 20.14 -12.81
C ALA A 170 18.75 20.11 -11.28
N ASP A 171 19.92 20.15 -10.64
CA ASP A 171 20.02 20.12 -9.19
C ASP A 171 19.43 21.40 -8.58
N LEU A 172 18.29 21.24 -7.90
CA LEU A 172 17.55 22.30 -7.23
C LEU A 172 18.17 22.69 -5.88
N PHE A 173 18.97 21.80 -5.28
CA PHE A 173 19.55 21.95 -3.95
C PHE A 173 21.01 22.39 -3.98
N ALA A 174 21.57 22.60 -5.19
CA ALA A 174 22.95 23.07 -5.34
C ALA A 174 23.17 24.40 -4.62
N GLU A 175 24.17 24.46 -3.74
CA GLU A 175 24.56 25.67 -3.03
C GLU A 175 25.78 26.35 -3.68
N ASN A 176 25.68 27.66 -3.90
CA ASN A 176 26.82 28.46 -4.36
C ASN A 176 27.80 28.81 -3.21
N GLU A 177 28.87 29.57 -3.51
CA GLU A 177 29.85 30.00 -2.50
C GLU A 177 29.25 30.78 -1.32
N ASN A 178 28.10 31.43 -1.51
CA ASN A 178 27.39 32.16 -0.45
C ASN A 178 26.40 31.29 0.32
N ARG A 179 26.33 29.97 0.04
CA ARG A 179 25.31 29.04 0.56
C ARG A 179 23.89 29.42 0.15
N GLU A 180 23.75 29.99 -1.03
CA GLU A 180 22.45 30.32 -1.60
C GLU A 180 22.07 29.23 -2.60
N THR A 181 20.83 28.78 -2.52
CA THR A 181 20.21 27.92 -3.52
C THR A 181 19.72 28.74 -4.72
N PRO A 182 19.36 28.11 -5.85
CA PRO A 182 18.73 28.81 -6.96
C PRO A 182 17.43 29.54 -6.55
N CYS A 183 16.67 28.97 -5.59
CA CYS A 183 15.48 29.60 -5.03
C CYS A 183 15.83 30.92 -4.31
N ASP A 184 16.85 30.90 -3.44
CA ASP A 184 17.32 32.09 -2.72
C ASP A 184 17.77 33.20 -3.68
N CYS A 185 18.41 32.82 -4.79
CA CYS A 185 18.82 33.76 -5.83
C CYS A 185 17.62 34.43 -6.52
N ALA A 186 16.52 33.71 -6.75
CA ALA A 186 15.28 34.27 -7.28
C ALA A 186 14.62 35.24 -6.28
N GLU A 187 14.62 34.90 -4.99
CA GLU A 187 14.06 35.75 -3.94
C GLU A 187 14.83 37.07 -3.79
N LYS A 188 16.17 37.01 -3.82
CA LYS A 188 17.04 38.19 -3.73
C LYS A 188 16.80 39.19 -4.86
N GLN A 189 16.48 38.70 -6.05
CA GLN A 189 16.16 39.53 -7.22
C GLN A 189 14.66 39.87 -7.31
N HIS A 190 13.89 39.58 -6.26
CA HIS A 190 12.46 39.86 -6.14
C HIS A 190 11.55 39.11 -7.13
N HIS A 191 11.99 37.94 -7.64
CA HIS A 191 11.21 37.06 -8.52
C HIS A 191 10.36 36.06 -7.72
N LYS A 192 9.40 36.58 -6.94
CA LYS A 192 8.60 35.80 -5.98
C LYS A 192 7.83 34.62 -6.60
N GLU A 193 7.19 34.82 -7.75
CA GLU A 193 6.43 33.75 -8.41
C GLU A 193 7.32 32.57 -8.85
N LEU A 194 8.56 32.87 -9.25
CA LEU A 194 9.54 31.87 -9.65
C LEU A 194 10.12 31.15 -8.43
N ALA A 195 10.41 31.89 -7.36
CA ALA A 195 10.86 31.33 -6.09
C ALA A 195 9.82 30.35 -5.52
N LEU A 196 8.54 30.74 -5.47
CA LEU A 196 7.45 29.83 -5.03
C LEU A 196 7.34 28.59 -5.91
N CYS A 197 7.55 28.72 -7.22
CA CYS A 197 7.54 27.59 -8.13
C CYS A 197 8.70 26.63 -7.83
N LEU A 198 9.92 27.15 -7.63
CA LEU A 198 11.09 26.36 -7.26
C LEU A 198 10.94 25.72 -5.88
N GLU A 199 10.45 26.45 -4.88
CA GLU A 199 10.17 25.94 -3.54
C GLU A 199 9.19 24.78 -3.57
N SER A 200 8.09 24.92 -4.33
CA SER A 200 7.13 23.82 -4.50
C SER A 200 7.80 22.59 -5.13
N GLN A 201 8.65 22.78 -6.15
CA GLN A 201 9.37 21.68 -6.78
C GLN A 201 10.40 21.04 -5.84
N MET A 202 11.08 21.81 -5.01
CA MET A 202 12.02 21.30 -3.99
C MET A 202 11.30 20.45 -2.93
N VAL A 203 10.11 20.84 -2.49
CA VAL A 203 9.31 20.06 -1.53
C VAL A 203 8.90 18.70 -2.10
N PHE A 204 8.61 18.63 -3.41
CA PHE A 204 8.21 17.39 -4.07
C PHE A 204 9.39 16.61 -4.70
N SER A 205 10.56 17.23 -4.84
CA SER A 205 11.79 16.58 -5.31
C SER A 205 12.45 15.90 -4.13
N ILE A 206 12.08 14.64 -3.92
CA ILE A 206 12.63 13.77 -2.87
C ILE A 206 14.16 13.77 -3.00
N ALA A 207 14.85 14.33 -2.00
CA ALA A 207 16.30 14.22 -1.91
C ALA A 207 16.66 12.73 -1.75
N PRO A 208 17.80 12.25 -2.29
CA PRO A 208 18.26 10.88 -2.06
C PRO A 208 18.50 10.55 -0.58
N GLU A 209 18.68 11.56 0.28
CA GLU A 209 18.76 11.40 1.74
C GLU A 209 17.39 11.19 2.40
N ALA A 210 16.30 11.58 1.74
CA ALA A 210 14.94 11.35 2.21
C ALA A 210 14.49 9.89 2.00
N GLU A 211 15.10 9.13 1.08
CA GLU A 211 14.83 7.69 0.95
C GLU A 211 15.21 6.92 2.22
N GLY A 212 16.27 7.32 2.93
CA GLY A 212 16.67 6.67 4.19
C GLY A 212 15.70 6.94 5.34
N ILE A 213 15.23 8.18 5.44
CA ILE A 213 14.31 8.61 6.51
C ILE A 213 12.89 8.13 6.19
N GLU A 214 12.42 8.26 4.96
CA GLU A 214 11.10 7.78 4.54
C GLU A 214 11.04 6.24 4.53
N ALA A 215 12.12 5.51 4.26
CA ALA A 215 12.17 4.07 4.47
C ALA A 215 12.11 3.69 5.96
N GLU A 216 12.74 4.46 6.86
CA GLU A 216 12.64 4.25 8.31
C GLU A 216 11.24 4.59 8.86
N TYR A 217 10.63 5.70 8.42
CA TYR A 217 9.27 6.08 8.82
C TYR A 217 8.20 5.19 8.16
N ALA A 218 8.36 4.79 6.90
CA ALA A 218 7.49 3.81 6.25
C ALA A 218 7.68 2.40 6.82
N ALA A 219 8.87 2.03 7.33
CA ALA A 219 9.08 0.78 8.06
C ALA A 219 8.41 0.79 9.44
N LEU A 220 8.28 1.96 10.07
CA LEU A 220 7.51 2.12 11.32
C LEU A 220 6.00 2.04 11.07
N ASP A 221 5.51 2.57 9.94
CA ASP A 221 4.08 2.55 9.57
C ASP A 221 3.64 1.22 8.89
N ARG A 222 4.59 0.38 8.44
CA ARG A 222 4.34 -0.91 7.78
C ARG A 222 4.68 -2.15 8.59
N ARG A 223 4.84 -2.05 9.91
CA ARG A 223 4.59 -3.26 10.71
C ARG A 223 3.08 -3.47 10.64
N GLU A 224 2.65 -4.41 9.79
CA GLU A 224 1.27 -4.89 9.73
C GLU A 224 0.86 -5.40 11.12
N LEU A 225 0.42 -4.49 11.99
CA LEU A 225 0.00 -4.75 13.36
C LEU A 225 -1.20 -5.69 13.38
N TYR A 226 -1.94 -5.76 12.27
CA TYR A 226 -3.12 -6.57 12.10
C TYR A 226 -3.26 -7.09 10.66
N GLU A 227 -3.95 -8.21 10.51
CA GLU A 227 -4.25 -8.84 9.24
C GLU A 227 -5.77 -9.08 9.10
N GLY A 228 -6.35 -8.63 7.98
CA GLY A 228 -7.75 -8.91 7.64
C GLY A 228 -7.93 -10.31 7.08
N LEU A 229 -8.66 -11.17 7.78
CA LEU A 229 -8.90 -12.58 7.43
C LEU A 229 -10.24 -12.77 6.73
N ARG A 230 -10.23 -13.53 5.62
CA ARG A 230 -11.46 -13.99 4.95
C ARG A 230 -11.99 -15.27 5.62
N PRO A 231 -13.27 -15.64 5.41
CA PRO A 231 -13.82 -16.90 5.91
C PRO A 231 -12.99 -18.14 5.56
N GLN A 232 -12.40 -18.16 4.36
CA GLN A 232 -11.53 -19.26 3.92
C GLN A 232 -10.21 -19.31 4.71
N ASP A 233 -9.66 -18.15 5.07
CA ASP A 233 -8.43 -18.05 5.84
C ASP A 233 -8.69 -18.47 7.30
N LEU A 234 -9.85 -18.10 7.86
CA LEU A 234 -10.31 -18.59 9.17
C LEU A 234 -10.46 -20.11 9.21
N ARG A 235 -11.05 -20.72 8.17
CA ARG A 235 -11.13 -22.18 8.06
C ARG A 235 -9.74 -22.82 8.04
N ARG A 236 -8.80 -22.27 7.26
CA ARG A 236 -7.41 -22.76 7.23
C ARG A 236 -6.72 -22.64 8.60
N LEU A 237 -6.95 -21.56 9.33
CA LEU A 237 -6.40 -21.40 10.69
C LEU A 237 -6.99 -22.42 11.66
N LYS A 238 -8.30 -22.69 11.55
CA LYS A 238 -8.97 -23.75 12.32
C LYS A 238 -8.37 -25.13 11.98
N ASP A 239 -8.24 -25.46 10.70
CA ASP A 239 -7.70 -26.73 10.23
C ASP A 239 -6.23 -26.91 10.69
N MET A 240 -5.42 -25.85 10.61
CA MET A 240 -4.06 -25.85 11.14
C MET A 240 -4.03 -26.11 12.66
N LEU A 241 -4.91 -25.46 13.42
CA LEU A 241 -5.01 -25.70 14.86
C LEU A 241 -5.35 -27.18 15.16
N ILE A 242 -6.28 -27.77 14.41
CA ILE A 242 -6.66 -29.19 14.56
C ILE A 242 -5.47 -30.11 14.24
N VAL A 243 -4.72 -29.82 13.17
CA VAL A 243 -3.53 -30.61 12.81
C VAL A 243 -2.46 -30.51 13.88
N GLU A 244 -2.15 -29.30 14.34
CA GLU A 244 -1.17 -29.09 15.41
C GLU A 244 -1.56 -29.79 16.71
N THR A 245 -2.83 -29.73 17.11
CA THR A 245 -3.29 -30.42 18.31
C THR A 245 -3.33 -31.93 18.13
N ALA A 246 -3.73 -32.43 16.97
CA ALA A 246 -3.69 -33.85 16.66
C ALA A 246 -2.26 -34.40 16.78
N ASP A 247 -1.26 -33.67 16.25
CA ASP A 247 0.15 -34.04 16.35
C ASP A 247 0.65 -34.02 17.81
N MET A 248 0.27 -33.01 18.60
CA MET A 248 0.62 -32.92 20.02
C MET A 248 -0.01 -34.03 20.87
N LEU A 249 -1.28 -34.35 20.61
CA LEU A 249 -2.05 -35.38 21.32
C LEU A 249 -1.78 -36.80 20.80
N GLN A 250 -1.11 -36.92 19.64
CA GLN A 250 -0.96 -38.17 18.88
C GLN A 250 -2.30 -38.87 18.60
N ALA A 251 -3.31 -38.07 18.22
CA ALA A 251 -4.67 -38.53 17.99
C ALA A 251 -5.09 -38.29 16.52
N PRO A 252 -6.09 -39.03 15.99
CA PRO A 252 -6.70 -38.72 14.70
C PRO A 252 -7.28 -37.30 14.65
N LEU A 253 -7.30 -36.69 13.47
CA LEU A 253 -7.79 -35.32 13.26
C LEU A 253 -9.23 -35.13 13.77
N PHE A 254 -10.12 -36.10 13.52
CA PHE A 254 -11.51 -36.04 13.99
C PHE A 254 -11.61 -36.08 15.53
N THR A 255 -10.71 -36.80 16.20
CA THR A 255 -10.64 -36.85 17.66
C THR A 255 -10.15 -35.52 18.22
N ALA A 256 -9.10 -34.95 17.63
CA ALA A 256 -8.57 -33.66 18.03
C ALA A 256 -9.58 -32.52 17.82
N GLU A 257 -10.33 -32.53 16.72
CA GLU A 257 -11.42 -31.56 16.47
C GLU A 257 -12.53 -31.68 17.52
N ALA A 258 -12.97 -32.91 17.83
CA ALA A 258 -14.01 -33.15 18.84
C ALA A 258 -13.56 -32.71 20.24
N LEU A 259 -12.31 -32.98 20.60
CA LEU A 259 -11.71 -32.53 21.87
C LEU A 259 -11.61 -31.00 21.91
N LEU A 260 -11.16 -30.36 20.84
CA LEU A 260 -11.11 -28.91 20.75
C LEU A 260 -12.50 -28.29 20.91
N ARG A 261 -13.53 -28.84 20.27
CA ARG A 261 -14.92 -28.36 20.46
C ARG A 261 -15.41 -28.47 21.90
N ALA A 262 -15.12 -29.59 22.57
CA ALA A 262 -15.50 -29.80 23.96
C ALA A 262 -14.79 -28.84 24.94
N HIS A 263 -13.64 -28.30 24.54
CA HIS A 263 -12.82 -27.37 25.31
C HIS A 263 -12.86 -25.94 24.74
N ASP A 264 -13.95 -25.55 24.06
CA ASP A 264 -14.16 -24.19 23.56
C ASP A 264 -13.03 -23.68 22.64
N TRP A 265 -12.42 -24.56 21.85
CA TRP A 265 -11.27 -24.26 20.99
C TRP A 265 -10.03 -23.71 21.72
N ASP A 266 -9.99 -23.85 23.05
CA ASP A 266 -8.86 -23.44 23.88
C ASP A 266 -7.84 -24.59 23.97
N ARG A 267 -6.78 -24.45 23.17
CA ARG A 267 -5.70 -25.44 23.10
C ARG A 267 -5.00 -25.64 24.44
N GLU A 268 -4.80 -24.58 25.23
CA GLU A 268 -4.05 -24.68 26.49
C GLU A 268 -4.86 -25.45 27.53
N LYS A 269 -6.15 -25.11 27.68
CA LYS A 269 -7.06 -25.86 28.56
C LYS A 269 -7.17 -27.33 28.17
N LEU A 270 -7.21 -27.62 26.86
CA LEU A 270 -7.23 -28.99 26.36
C LEU A 270 -5.95 -29.75 26.75
N LEU A 271 -4.78 -29.15 26.51
CA LEU A 271 -3.49 -29.78 26.85
C LEU A 271 -3.35 -30.00 28.36
N GLU A 272 -3.78 -29.05 29.19
CA GLU A 272 -3.78 -29.20 30.65
C GLU A 272 -4.69 -30.34 31.12
N ALA A 273 -5.91 -30.41 30.58
CA ALA A 273 -6.86 -31.49 30.89
C ALA A 273 -6.33 -32.85 30.41
N TRP A 274 -5.72 -32.89 29.22
CA TRP A 274 -5.11 -34.10 28.65
C TRP A 274 -3.93 -34.60 29.47
N MET A 275 -3.02 -33.70 29.87
CA MET A 275 -1.87 -34.03 30.72
C MET A 275 -2.31 -34.49 32.12
N SER A 276 -3.45 -34.00 32.61
CA SER A 276 -4.00 -34.42 33.91
C SER A 276 -4.61 -35.81 33.84
N ASN A 277 -5.51 -36.06 32.88
CA ASN A 277 -6.17 -37.36 32.68
C ASN A 277 -6.76 -37.50 31.25
N ALA A 278 -6.00 -38.10 30.33
CA ALA A 278 -6.43 -38.28 28.93
C ALA A 278 -7.68 -39.17 28.78
N GLU A 279 -7.85 -40.18 29.62
CA GLU A 279 -9.01 -41.10 29.60
C GLU A 279 -10.31 -40.36 29.93
N GLU A 280 -10.28 -39.58 31.02
CA GLU A 280 -11.44 -38.84 31.47
C GLU A 280 -11.79 -37.68 30.53
N CYS A 281 -10.77 -37.05 29.93
CA CYS A 281 -10.95 -36.05 28.89
C CYS A 281 -11.69 -36.64 27.67
N CYS A 282 -11.22 -37.79 27.16
CA CYS A 282 -11.89 -38.49 26.05
C CYS A 282 -13.33 -38.89 26.39
N GLN A 283 -13.56 -39.44 27.59
CA GLN A 283 -14.90 -39.87 28.01
C GLN A 283 -15.88 -38.70 28.16
N ARG A 284 -15.44 -37.58 28.74
CA ARG A 284 -16.27 -36.38 28.90
C ARG A 284 -16.61 -35.73 27.57
N SER A 285 -15.69 -35.79 26.60
CA SER A 285 -15.91 -35.30 25.24
C SER A 285 -16.64 -36.30 24.35
N GLY A 286 -16.93 -37.52 24.83
CA GLY A 286 -17.61 -38.55 24.06
C GLY A 286 -16.81 -39.04 22.85
N VAL A 287 -15.49 -39.12 22.97
CA VAL A 287 -14.60 -39.61 21.91
C VAL A 287 -13.89 -40.88 22.38
N GLN A 288 -13.76 -41.88 21.50
CA GLN A 288 -12.98 -43.07 21.83
C GLN A 288 -11.48 -42.75 21.84
N MET A 289 -10.76 -43.29 22.82
CA MET A 289 -9.32 -43.12 22.92
C MET A 289 -8.65 -43.67 21.66
N PRO A 290 -7.71 -42.92 21.04
CA PRO A 290 -6.89 -43.45 19.98
C PRO A 290 -6.08 -44.65 20.49
N ASN A 291 -6.23 -45.81 19.86
CA ASN A 291 -5.25 -46.88 20.08
C ASN A 291 -3.89 -46.39 19.54
N PRO A 292 -2.79 -46.49 20.31
CA PRO A 292 -1.49 -46.11 19.81
C PRO A 292 -1.17 -46.93 18.54
N PRO A 293 -0.70 -46.30 17.45
CA PRO A 293 -0.31 -47.05 16.28
C PRO A 293 0.82 -48.02 16.65
N PRO A 294 0.85 -49.25 16.08
CA PRO A 294 1.98 -50.14 16.28
C PRO A 294 3.27 -49.43 15.85
N SER A 295 4.30 -49.52 16.69
CA SER A 295 5.57 -48.82 16.53
C SER A 295 6.14 -48.98 15.11
N GLY A 296 6.24 -47.87 14.36
CA GLY A 296 6.98 -47.81 13.09
C GLY A 296 6.31 -47.16 11.88
N CYS A 297 5.07 -46.67 11.97
CA CYS A 297 4.41 -45.96 10.87
C CYS A 297 4.13 -44.49 11.23
N ASN A 298 4.48 -43.58 10.32
CA ASN A 298 4.13 -42.16 10.45
C ASN A 298 2.63 -41.98 10.20
N ALA A 299 1.98 -41.07 10.94
CA ALA A 299 0.52 -40.84 10.93
C ALA A 299 -0.09 -40.49 9.55
N TRP A 300 0.75 -40.16 8.57
CA TRP A 300 0.36 -39.75 7.21
C TRP A 300 -0.09 -40.91 6.30
N ASP A 301 0.23 -42.17 6.64
CA ASP A 301 -0.07 -43.34 5.81
C ASP A 301 -1.51 -43.88 5.98
N THR A 302 -2.33 -43.26 6.81
CA THR A 302 -3.72 -43.70 7.09
C THR A 302 -4.81 -42.91 6.37
N LEU A 303 -4.47 -42.08 5.38
CA LEU A 303 -5.48 -41.43 4.54
C LEU A 303 -5.96 -42.36 3.40
N PRO A 304 -7.28 -42.55 3.20
CA PRO A 304 -7.78 -43.14 1.97
C PRO A 304 -7.51 -42.19 0.80
N SER A 305 -6.77 -42.63 -0.21
CA SER A 305 -6.57 -41.86 -1.45
C SER A 305 -7.91 -41.60 -2.18
N PRO A 306 -8.16 -40.38 -2.69
CA PRO A 306 -9.34 -40.05 -3.47
C PRO A 306 -9.11 -40.48 -4.92
N ARG A 307 -9.44 -41.74 -5.25
CA ARG A 307 -9.82 -42.27 -6.60
C ARG A 307 -9.58 -43.77 -6.67
N THR A 308 -10.58 -44.56 -6.32
CA THR A 308 -10.95 -45.81 -7.03
C THR A 308 -12.34 -46.24 -6.57
N PRO A 309 -13.29 -46.56 -7.46
CA PRO A 309 -14.58 -47.09 -7.06
C PRO A 309 -14.40 -48.48 -6.46
N ARG A 310 -14.89 -48.70 -5.24
CA ARG A 310 -14.87 -50.01 -4.57
C ARG A 310 -15.80 -50.98 -5.30
N THR A 311 -15.22 -51.83 -6.14
CA THR A 311 -15.86 -53.00 -6.72
C THR A 311 -16.01 -54.10 -5.66
N THR A 312 -17.26 -54.53 -5.45
CA THR A 312 -17.73 -55.88 -5.07
C THR A 312 -16.66 -56.89 -4.62
N ARG A 313 -16.61 -57.20 -3.31
CA ARG A 313 -16.06 -58.49 -2.83
C ARG A 313 -17.18 -59.52 -2.75
N SER A 314 -17.33 -60.28 -3.84
CA SER A 314 -17.99 -61.59 -3.84
C SER A 314 -16.97 -62.66 -3.41
N SER A 315 -17.26 -63.28 -2.27
CA SER A 315 -17.13 -64.70 -1.92
C SER A 315 -16.38 -65.65 -2.87
N VAL A 316 -15.50 -66.49 -2.32
CA VAL A 316 -15.44 -67.94 -2.66
C VAL A 316 -14.86 -68.76 -1.48
N THR A 317 -15.69 -69.61 -0.88
CA THR A 317 -15.47 -71.07 -0.72
C THR A 317 -16.78 -71.73 -0.27
N SER A 318 -17.28 -72.64 -1.10
CA SER A 318 -18.44 -73.54 -0.94
C SER A 318 -18.16 -74.69 0.05
N PRO A 319 -19.04 -75.71 0.17
CA PRO A 319 -20.47 -75.72 0.45
C PRO A 319 -20.79 -76.66 1.65
N ASP A 320 -21.79 -76.37 2.48
CA ASP A 320 -22.67 -77.44 2.99
C ASP A 320 -23.91 -76.89 3.71
N GLN A 321 -25.03 -77.57 3.42
CA GLN A 321 -26.35 -77.52 4.06
C GLN A 321 -27.30 -76.34 3.75
N ILE A 322 -28.15 -76.63 2.77
CA ILE A 322 -29.48 -76.05 2.58
C ILE A 322 -30.37 -76.50 3.75
N SER A 323 -30.96 -75.54 4.47
CA SER A 323 -32.27 -75.71 5.13
C SER A 323 -33.14 -74.51 4.75
N LEU A 324 -34.32 -74.83 4.23
CA LEU A 324 -35.35 -73.89 3.78
C LEU A 324 -36.20 -73.38 4.97
N MET A 325 -36.58 -72.10 4.86
CA MET A 325 -37.70 -71.34 5.50
C MET A 325 -37.33 -70.42 6.68
N PRO A 326 -38.03 -69.26 6.89
CA PRO A 326 -38.85 -68.43 5.99
C PRO A 326 -38.27 -66.99 5.86
N ALA A 327 -39.02 -66.08 5.23
CA ALA A 327 -38.68 -64.67 5.13
C ALA A 327 -38.57 -63.99 6.51
N ASP A 328 -37.44 -63.34 6.79
CA ASP A 328 -37.37 -62.25 7.76
C ASP A 328 -36.89 -61.00 7.02
N GLU A 329 -37.87 -60.25 6.51
CA GLU A 329 -37.71 -58.83 6.22
C GLU A 329 -37.54 -58.08 7.56
N GLU A 330 -36.38 -58.16 8.18
CA GLU A 330 -36.05 -57.29 9.31
C GLU A 330 -35.68 -55.90 8.78
N SER A 331 -36.71 -55.13 8.44
CA SER A 331 -36.57 -53.69 8.31
C SER A 331 -36.18 -53.12 9.68
N SER A 332 -34.94 -52.65 9.86
CA SER A 332 -34.51 -51.93 11.06
C SER A 332 -35.52 -50.82 11.36
N LEU A 333 -36.08 -50.78 12.57
CA LEU A 333 -37.04 -49.76 12.98
C LEU A 333 -36.29 -48.56 13.56
N CYS A 334 -36.64 -47.35 13.13
CA CYS A 334 -36.07 -46.13 13.68
C CYS A 334 -36.49 -45.94 15.15
N GLY A 335 -35.52 -45.76 16.06
CA GLY A 335 -35.80 -45.54 17.49
C GLY A 335 -36.53 -44.24 17.84
N ILE A 336 -36.67 -43.30 16.89
CA ILE A 336 -37.36 -42.00 17.09
C ILE A 336 -38.78 -42.03 16.52
N CYS A 337 -38.94 -42.40 15.25
CA CYS A 337 -40.25 -42.38 14.58
C CYS A 337 -40.91 -43.75 14.45
N MET A 338 -40.26 -44.83 14.92
CA MET A 338 -40.73 -46.22 14.85
C MET A 338 -41.13 -46.68 13.43
N SER A 339 -40.61 -46.02 12.40
CA SER A 339 -40.84 -46.37 10.99
C SER A 339 -39.73 -47.30 10.49
N SER A 340 -40.03 -48.13 9.48
CA SER A 340 -39.04 -49.00 8.84
C SER A 340 -37.99 -48.16 8.11
N ILE A 341 -36.72 -48.38 8.45
CA ILE A 341 -35.57 -47.84 7.74
C ILE A 341 -35.45 -48.63 6.43
N SER A 342 -35.47 -47.92 5.31
CA SER A 342 -35.47 -48.57 3.99
C SER A 342 -34.08 -49.11 3.65
N VAL A 343 -34.00 -50.34 3.13
CA VAL A 343 -32.74 -51.02 2.73
C VAL A 343 -31.97 -50.27 1.62
N PHE A 344 -32.63 -49.29 0.97
CA PHE A 344 -32.07 -48.48 -0.12
C PHE A 344 -31.55 -47.11 0.34
N GLU A 345 -31.75 -46.71 1.60
CA GLU A 345 -31.10 -45.50 2.15
C GLU A 345 -29.71 -45.89 2.68
N GLU A 346 -28.66 -45.15 2.29
CA GLU A 346 -27.33 -45.34 2.87
C GLU A 346 -27.41 -45.10 4.39
N PRO A 347 -27.04 -46.09 5.23
CA PRO A 347 -27.09 -45.93 6.67
C PRO A 347 -26.11 -44.84 7.12
N VAL A 348 -26.56 -43.97 8.01
CA VAL A 348 -25.71 -42.96 8.64
C VAL A 348 -24.77 -43.68 9.61
N ASP A 349 -23.51 -43.84 9.22
CA ASP A 349 -22.51 -44.52 10.03
C ASP A 349 -22.09 -43.63 11.20
N MET A 350 -22.37 -44.08 12.42
CA MET A 350 -22.01 -43.41 13.67
C MET A 350 -21.26 -44.41 14.54
N SER A 351 -20.16 -43.96 15.16
CA SER A 351 -19.30 -44.78 16.02
C SER A 351 -20.00 -45.35 17.26
N CYS A 352 -21.17 -44.82 17.64
CA CYS A 352 -21.99 -45.29 18.75
C CYS A 352 -22.95 -46.45 18.38
N GLY A 353 -23.08 -46.81 17.10
CA GLY A 353 -23.92 -47.94 16.65
C GLY A 353 -25.44 -47.71 16.75
N HIS A 354 -25.89 -46.47 17.00
CA HIS A 354 -27.32 -46.13 17.05
C HIS A 354 -27.86 -45.79 15.65
N GLU A 355 -28.90 -46.50 15.21
CA GLU A 355 -29.52 -46.32 13.90
C GLU A 355 -30.82 -45.50 13.99
N PHE A 356 -30.88 -44.41 13.22
CA PHE A 356 -32.09 -43.60 13.04
C PHE A 356 -32.32 -43.33 11.55
N CYS A 357 -33.57 -43.15 11.14
CA CYS A 357 -33.85 -42.80 9.74
C CYS A 357 -33.34 -41.40 9.39
N ARG A 358 -33.03 -41.19 8.10
CA ARG A 358 -32.47 -39.94 7.60
C ARG A 358 -33.37 -38.73 7.87
N ALA A 359 -34.69 -38.90 7.81
CA ALA A 359 -35.65 -37.85 8.12
C ALA A 359 -35.61 -37.39 9.59
N CYS A 360 -35.40 -38.33 10.53
CA CYS A 360 -35.24 -37.98 11.94
C CYS A 360 -33.92 -37.28 12.21
N TRP A 361 -32.83 -37.74 11.58
CA TRP A 361 -31.54 -37.05 11.64
C TRP A 361 -31.63 -35.63 11.07
N GLU A 362 -32.23 -35.46 9.90
CA GLU A 362 -32.42 -34.14 9.27
C GLU A 362 -33.26 -33.22 10.16
N GLY A 363 -34.36 -33.71 10.73
CA GLY A 363 -35.19 -32.95 11.66
C GLY A 363 -34.44 -32.52 12.93
N PHE A 364 -33.70 -33.45 13.54
CA PHE A 364 -32.89 -33.19 14.73
C PHE A 364 -31.78 -32.17 14.47
N LEU A 365 -30.99 -32.37 13.42
CA LEU A 365 -29.89 -31.48 13.06
C LEU A 365 -30.40 -30.08 12.67
N ASN A 366 -31.46 -29.99 11.87
CA ASN A 366 -32.04 -28.70 11.50
C ASN A 366 -32.55 -27.94 12.73
N LEU A 367 -33.19 -28.63 13.69
CA LEU A 367 -33.67 -28.03 14.92
C LEU A 367 -32.50 -27.53 15.78
N LYS A 368 -31.45 -28.35 15.97
CA LYS A 368 -30.26 -27.96 16.74
C LYS A 368 -29.47 -26.80 16.12
N ILE A 369 -29.34 -26.78 14.79
CA ILE A 369 -28.71 -25.67 14.06
C ILE A 369 -29.54 -24.39 14.17
N GLN A 370 -30.88 -24.49 14.20
CA GLN A 370 -31.78 -23.35 14.37
C GLN A 370 -31.78 -22.79 15.80
N GLU A 371 -31.65 -23.66 16.80
CA GLU A 371 -31.52 -23.26 18.22
C GLU A 371 -30.19 -22.53 18.52
N GLY A 372 -29.21 -22.60 17.62
CA GLY A 372 -27.91 -21.92 17.74
C GLY A 372 -26.87 -22.70 18.58
N GLU A 373 -27.22 -23.86 19.12
CA GLU A 373 -26.32 -24.78 19.84
C GLU A 373 -25.54 -25.69 18.87
N ALA A 374 -24.89 -25.10 17.86
CA ALA A 374 -24.16 -25.87 16.85
C ALA A 374 -22.79 -26.41 17.33
N HIS A 375 -22.36 -26.09 18.55
CA HIS A 375 -20.97 -26.32 19.00
C HIS A 375 -20.76 -27.78 19.41
N ASN A 376 -21.75 -28.38 20.09
CA ASN A 376 -21.68 -29.74 20.62
C ASN A 376 -22.98 -30.49 20.30
N ILE A 377 -23.11 -30.98 19.07
CA ILE A 377 -24.26 -31.82 18.67
C ILE A 377 -23.94 -33.27 19.04
N PHE A 378 -24.69 -33.81 20.00
CA PHE A 378 -24.58 -35.20 20.44
C PHE A 378 -25.56 -36.11 19.69
N CYS A 379 -25.30 -37.41 19.75
CA CYS A 379 -26.20 -38.44 19.24
C CYS A 379 -27.62 -38.27 19.84
N PRO A 380 -28.70 -38.42 19.04
CA PRO A 380 -30.08 -38.35 19.53
C PRO A 380 -30.48 -39.46 20.53
N ALA A 381 -29.64 -40.49 20.71
CA ALA A 381 -29.92 -41.60 21.60
C ALA A 381 -29.88 -41.19 23.08
N PHE A 382 -30.74 -41.82 23.87
CA PHE A 382 -30.77 -41.61 25.32
C PHE A 382 -29.45 -42.03 25.97
N ASP A 383 -28.86 -41.15 26.79
CA ASP A 383 -27.59 -41.37 27.50
C ASP A 383 -26.37 -41.60 26.57
N CYS A 384 -26.42 -41.06 25.35
CA CYS A 384 -25.30 -41.10 24.42
C CYS A 384 -24.64 -39.72 24.27
N TYR A 385 -23.39 -39.60 24.71
CA TYR A 385 -22.60 -38.37 24.63
C TYR A 385 -21.66 -38.34 23.42
N GLN A 386 -21.84 -39.25 22.45
CA GLN A 386 -21.00 -39.29 21.25
C GLN A 386 -21.27 -38.06 20.38
N LEU A 387 -20.23 -37.27 20.10
CA LEU A 387 -20.30 -36.13 19.18
C LEU A 387 -20.55 -36.59 17.75
N VAL A 388 -21.43 -35.89 17.05
CA VAL A 388 -21.74 -36.11 15.63
C VAL A 388 -20.62 -35.51 14.76
N PRO A 389 -19.94 -36.30 13.90
CA PRO A 389 -18.91 -35.80 12.99
C PRO A 389 -19.47 -34.79 11.97
N VAL A 390 -18.63 -33.84 11.53
CA VAL A 390 -19.01 -32.82 10.53
C VAL A 390 -19.45 -33.44 9.22
N GLU A 391 -18.79 -34.51 8.78
CA GLU A 391 -19.11 -35.24 7.54
C GLU A 391 -20.56 -35.77 7.55
N VAL A 392 -21.04 -36.21 8.72
CA VAL A 392 -22.43 -36.68 8.88
C VAL A 392 -23.39 -35.50 8.74
N ILE A 393 -23.08 -34.35 9.33
CA ILE A 393 -23.90 -33.13 9.25
C ILE A 393 -24.00 -32.68 7.79
N GLU A 394 -22.86 -32.53 7.09
CA GLU A 394 -22.79 -32.16 5.68
C GLU A 394 -23.60 -33.11 4.78
N SER A 395 -23.58 -34.41 5.09
CA SER A 395 -24.27 -35.43 4.29
C SER A 395 -25.78 -35.44 4.48
N VAL A 396 -26.29 -35.05 5.66
CA VAL A 396 -27.71 -35.17 6.03
C VAL A 396 -28.48 -33.87 5.80
N VAL A 397 -27.91 -32.72 6.16
CA VAL A 397 -28.65 -31.44 6.13
C VAL A 397 -28.61 -30.77 4.76
N SER A 398 -29.57 -29.86 4.53
CA SER A 398 -29.57 -29.01 3.34
C SER A 398 -28.34 -28.07 3.31
N ARG A 399 -27.90 -27.69 2.10
CA ARG A 399 -26.76 -26.77 1.88
C ARG A 399 -26.87 -25.44 2.63
N GLU A 400 -28.09 -24.95 2.85
CA GLU A 400 -28.32 -23.69 3.56
C GLU A 400 -28.07 -23.84 5.08
N MET A 401 -28.45 -24.97 5.66
CA MET A 401 -28.25 -25.26 7.08
C MET A 401 -26.80 -25.63 7.37
N ASP A 402 -26.15 -26.36 6.46
CA ASP A 402 -24.72 -26.62 6.51
C ASP A 402 -23.92 -25.30 6.55
N ARG A 403 -24.26 -24.33 5.69
CA ARG A 403 -23.62 -23.00 5.71
C ARG A 403 -23.79 -22.29 7.06
N ARG A 404 -24.96 -22.42 7.70
CA ARG A 404 -25.20 -21.84 9.04
C ARG A 404 -24.40 -22.58 10.12
N TYR A 405 -24.35 -23.91 10.06
CA TYR A 405 -23.54 -24.72 10.96
C TYR A 405 -22.07 -24.31 10.90
N LEU A 406 -21.49 -24.25 9.69
CA LEU A 406 -20.11 -23.80 9.49
C LEU A 406 -19.87 -22.36 9.97
N GLN A 407 -20.88 -21.48 9.85
CA GLN A 407 -20.79 -20.12 10.37
C GLN A 407 -20.74 -20.12 11.91
N PHE A 408 -21.56 -20.93 12.58
CA PHE A 408 -21.53 -21.05 14.03
C PHE A 408 -20.25 -21.71 14.55
N ASP A 409 -19.75 -22.74 13.86
CA ASP A 409 -18.50 -23.42 14.20
C ASP A 409 -17.28 -22.47 14.11
N ILE A 410 -17.19 -21.68 13.03
CA ILE A 410 -16.14 -20.66 12.90
C ILE A 410 -16.36 -19.52 13.91
N LYS A 411 -17.61 -19.16 14.20
CA LYS A 411 -17.93 -18.13 15.20
C LYS A 411 -17.41 -18.52 16.57
N ALA A 412 -17.63 -19.77 16.99
CA ALA A 412 -17.08 -20.34 18.23
C ALA A 412 -15.56 -20.20 18.29
N PHE A 413 -14.89 -20.63 17.21
CA PHE A 413 -13.44 -20.58 17.09
C PHE A 413 -12.88 -19.15 17.25
N VAL A 414 -13.54 -18.16 16.62
CA VAL A 414 -13.10 -16.76 16.69
C VAL A 414 -13.42 -16.11 18.04
N GLU A 415 -14.60 -16.37 18.63
CA GLU A 415 -15.00 -15.76 19.91
C GLU A 415 -14.11 -16.21 21.07
N ASN A 416 -13.58 -17.43 21.01
CA ASN A 416 -12.69 -17.96 22.02
C ASN A 416 -11.21 -17.61 21.79
N ASN A 417 -10.85 -17.07 20.61
CA ASN A 417 -9.48 -16.68 20.32
C ASN A 417 -9.25 -15.19 20.67
N PRO A 418 -8.38 -14.86 21.65
CA PRO A 418 -8.14 -13.48 22.05
C PRO A 418 -7.46 -12.63 20.96
N ALA A 419 -6.76 -13.27 20.02
CA ALA A 419 -6.02 -12.61 18.95
C ALA A 419 -6.84 -12.38 17.67
N ILE A 420 -8.09 -12.87 17.59
CA ILE A 420 -8.95 -12.74 16.40
C ILE A 420 -10.29 -12.13 16.80
N ARG A 421 -10.79 -11.13 16.06
CA ARG A 421 -12.10 -10.51 16.30
C ARG A 421 -12.89 -10.37 15.01
N TRP A 422 -14.21 -10.54 15.11
CA TRP A 422 -15.13 -10.29 13.99
C TRP A 422 -15.23 -8.81 13.65
N CYS A 423 -15.43 -8.53 12.36
CA CYS A 423 -15.85 -7.21 11.91
C CYS A 423 -17.27 -6.90 12.44
N PRO A 424 -17.51 -5.74 13.07
CA PRO A 424 -18.79 -5.39 13.67
C PRO A 424 -19.89 -5.06 12.64
N VAL A 425 -19.54 -4.87 11.37
CA VAL A 425 -20.49 -4.50 10.32
C VAL A 425 -21.41 -5.67 9.98
N ALA A 426 -22.72 -5.46 10.11
CA ALA A 426 -23.73 -6.45 9.78
C ALA A 426 -23.60 -6.96 8.34
N GLY A 427 -23.52 -8.28 8.16
CA GLY A 427 -23.31 -8.92 6.86
C GLY A 427 -21.84 -9.02 6.41
N CYS A 428 -20.88 -8.54 7.21
CA CYS A 428 -19.46 -8.77 6.96
C CYS A 428 -18.98 -10.06 7.65
N GLU A 429 -18.68 -11.10 6.86
CA GLU A 429 -18.13 -12.38 7.36
C GLU A 429 -16.60 -12.36 7.53
N ARG A 430 -15.99 -11.19 7.71
CA ARG A 430 -14.52 -11.07 7.87
C ARG A 430 -14.14 -10.88 9.32
N ALA A 431 -12.96 -11.37 9.67
CA ALA A 431 -12.34 -11.14 10.96
C ALA A 431 -11.00 -10.44 10.78
N VAL A 432 -10.48 -9.89 11.87
CA VAL A 432 -9.14 -9.32 11.93
C VAL A 432 -8.34 -10.12 12.95
N ARG A 433 -7.09 -10.43 12.63
CA ARG A 433 -6.12 -10.97 13.57
C ARG A 433 -5.15 -9.88 13.96
N LEU A 434 -4.94 -9.67 15.26
CA LEU A 434 -3.93 -8.75 15.77
C LEU A 434 -2.66 -9.55 16.09
N ASN A 435 -1.52 -9.09 15.59
CA ASN A 435 -0.23 -9.71 15.88
C ASN A 435 0.30 -9.16 17.20
N THR A 436 -0.34 -9.52 18.32
CA THR A 436 0.23 -9.28 19.64
C THR A 436 1.53 -10.08 19.74
N GLN A 437 2.66 -9.39 19.89
CA GLN A 437 3.92 -10.03 20.23
C GLN A 437 3.68 -10.91 21.46
N GLY A 438 3.97 -12.20 21.34
CA GLY A 438 3.76 -13.16 22.40
C GLY A 438 4.51 -12.77 23.69
N PRO A 439 4.07 -13.27 24.86
CA PRO A 439 4.76 -13.05 26.12
C PRO A 439 6.11 -13.77 26.08
N GLY A 440 7.17 -13.10 25.63
CA GLY A 440 8.51 -13.70 25.57
C GLY A 440 9.62 -12.91 24.87
N THR A 441 9.31 -11.90 24.06
CA THR A 441 10.34 -11.05 23.41
C THR A 441 10.50 -9.74 24.16
N SER A 442 11.22 -9.79 25.27
CA SER A 442 11.85 -8.63 25.88
C SER A 442 13.04 -8.18 25.02
N THR A 443 12.78 -7.47 23.92
CA THR A 443 13.78 -6.59 23.32
C THR A 443 13.34 -5.17 23.61
N SER A 444 14.09 -4.53 24.50
CA SER A 444 14.02 -3.12 24.85
C SER A 444 14.34 -2.25 23.62
N ASP A 445 13.40 -2.13 22.69
CA ASP A 445 13.48 -1.13 21.63
C ASP A 445 13.08 0.21 22.22
N SER A 446 14.05 1.07 22.49
CA SER A 446 13.88 2.41 23.10
C SER A 446 13.18 3.43 22.19
N LEU A 447 12.51 2.96 21.13
CA LEU A 447 11.77 3.75 20.13
C LEU A 447 10.36 3.19 19.87
N SER A 448 9.87 2.22 20.65
CA SER A 448 8.46 1.85 20.58
C SER A 448 7.62 2.98 21.18
N PHE A 449 6.97 3.77 20.33
CA PHE A 449 5.81 4.56 20.77
C PHE A 449 4.87 3.65 21.56
N PRO A 450 4.26 4.13 22.66
CA PRO A 450 3.28 3.34 23.39
C PRO A 450 2.25 2.85 22.36
N LEU A 451 2.12 1.53 22.19
CA LEU A 451 1.04 0.96 21.40
C LEU A 451 -0.23 1.64 21.87
N LEU A 452 -0.93 2.33 20.96
CA LEU A 452 -2.18 2.99 21.27
C LEU A 452 -3.08 1.97 21.94
N GLN A 453 -3.67 2.34 23.06
CA GLN A 453 -4.43 1.42 23.90
C GLN A 453 -5.56 0.78 23.08
N ALA A 454 -6.13 1.52 22.13
CA ALA A 454 -7.22 1.10 21.26
C ALA A 454 -6.89 1.28 19.76
N PRO A 455 -6.18 0.34 19.10
CA PRO A 455 -5.80 0.48 17.70
C PRO A 455 -7.02 0.39 16.76
N ALA A 456 -7.03 1.23 15.73
CA ALA A 456 -7.98 1.13 14.63
C ALA A 456 -7.54 0.05 13.65
N VAL A 457 -8.44 -0.88 13.33
CA VAL A 457 -8.17 -2.02 12.44
C VAL A 457 -9.14 -2.06 11.27
N ASP A 458 -8.66 -2.47 10.09
CA ASP A 458 -9.49 -2.73 8.92
C ASP A 458 -9.65 -4.23 8.66
N CYS A 459 -10.90 -4.64 8.38
CA CYS A 459 -11.23 -6.00 7.94
C CYS A 459 -10.80 -6.34 6.48
N GLY A 460 -10.16 -5.40 5.77
CA GLY A 460 -9.74 -5.52 4.37
C GLY A 460 -10.86 -5.30 3.35
N LYS A 461 -12.05 -4.86 3.80
CA LYS A 461 -13.12 -4.32 2.93
C LYS A 461 -13.24 -2.79 3.05
N GLY A 462 -12.34 -2.14 3.80
CA GLY A 462 -12.43 -0.72 4.14
C GLY A 462 -13.42 -0.45 5.30
N HIS A 463 -13.69 -1.45 6.15
CA HIS A 463 -14.43 -1.21 7.39
C HIS A 463 -13.43 -1.04 8.52
N LEU A 464 -13.21 0.21 8.91
CA LEU A 464 -12.32 0.59 10.00
C LEU A 464 -13.10 0.62 11.32
N PHE A 465 -12.63 -0.11 12.32
CA PHE A 465 -13.25 -0.17 13.64
C PHE A 465 -12.18 -0.29 14.73
N CYS A 466 -12.57 0.02 15.97
CA CYS A 466 -11.67 -0.12 17.12
C CYS A 466 -11.55 -1.59 17.56
N TRP A 467 -10.31 -2.09 17.74
CA TRP A 467 -10.05 -3.46 18.20
C TRP A 467 -10.66 -3.77 19.57
N GLU A 468 -10.55 -2.84 20.52
CA GLU A 468 -10.98 -3.08 21.91
C GLU A 468 -12.50 -2.98 22.07
N CYS A 469 -13.12 -1.89 21.58
CA CYS A 469 -14.55 -1.66 21.79
C CYS A 469 -15.45 -2.20 20.68
N GLN A 470 -14.88 -2.65 19.55
CA GLN A 470 -15.60 -3.07 18.34
C GLN A 470 -16.56 -2.01 17.79
N GLY A 471 -16.38 -0.75 18.19
CA GLY A 471 -17.13 0.41 17.71
C GLY A 471 -16.40 1.14 16.59
N GLU A 472 -16.90 2.33 16.26
CA GLU A 472 -16.25 3.21 15.28
C GLU A 472 -14.79 3.50 15.67
N ALA A 473 -13.90 3.57 14.67
CA ALA A 473 -12.52 3.93 14.90
C ALA A 473 -12.43 5.35 15.48
N HIS A 474 -11.81 5.47 16.66
CA HIS A 474 -11.81 6.69 17.45
C HIS A 474 -10.39 7.12 17.86
N GLU A 475 -9.38 6.78 17.05
CA GLU A 475 -8.01 7.20 17.23
C GLU A 475 -7.89 8.74 17.08
N PRO A 476 -7.15 9.45 17.94
CA PRO A 476 -6.22 8.99 18.99
C PRO A 476 -6.83 8.82 20.40
N CYS A 477 -8.16 8.85 20.55
CA CYS A 477 -8.83 8.79 21.86
C CYS A 477 -8.98 7.35 22.38
N ASP A 478 -8.91 7.16 23.69
CA ASP A 478 -9.17 5.87 24.34
C ASP A 478 -10.66 5.49 24.29
N CYS A 479 -10.97 4.19 24.33
CA CYS A 479 -12.36 3.69 24.29
C CYS A 479 -13.26 4.27 25.37
N GLU A 480 -12.75 4.50 26.58
CA GLU A 480 -13.53 5.08 27.68
C GLU A 480 -13.95 6.51 27.39
N THR A 481 -13.01 7.32 26.91
CA THR A 481 -13.26 8.72 26.55
C THR A 481 -14.24 8.82 25.38
N TRP A 482 -14.11 7.91 24.41
CA TRP A 482 -15.04 7.81 23.28
C TRP A 482 -16.46 7.44 23.73
N LYS A 483 -16.61 6.46 24.64
CA LYS A 483 -17.92 6.10 25.21
C LYS A 483 -18.57 7.25 25.95
N LEU A 484 -17.80 7.96 26.79
CA LEU A 484 -18.29 9.15 27.51
C LEU A 484 -18.70 10.27 26.54
N TRP A 485 -17.95 10.45 25.45
CA TRP A 485 -18.27 11.40 24.41
C TRP A 485 -19.57 11.02 23.69
N LEU A 486 -19.72 9.77 23.26
CA LEU A 486 -20.94 9.26 22.63
C LEU A 486 -22.16 9.41 23.56
N GLN A 487 -22.00 9.14 24.86
CA GLN A 487 -23.07 9.35 25.83
C GLN A 487 -23.48 10.83 25.89
N LYS A 488 -22.53 11.77 25.98
CA LYS A 488 -22.82 13.21 25.96
C LYS A 488 -23.45 13.67 24.65
N VAL A 489 -23.00 13.14 23.51
CA VAL A 489 -23.59 13.43 22.20
C VAL A 489 -25.04 12.95 22.18
N THR A 490 -25.33 11.78 22.74
CA THR A 490 -26.69 11.22 22.82
C THR A 490 -27.58 12.05 23.76
N GLU A 491 -27.05 12.48 24.90
CA GLU A 491 -27.75 13.40 25.83
C GLU A 491 -28.05 14.76 25.17
N MET A 492 -27.18 15.23 24.29
CA MET A 492 -27.33 16.49 23.54
C MET A 492 -28.17 16.32 22.26
N ARG A 493 -28.42 15.08 21.79
CA ARG A 493 -29.26 14.77 20.63
C ARG A 493 -30.70 14.59 21.11
N PRO A 494 -31.63 15.54 20.88
CA PRO A 494 -33.01 15.37 21.28
C PRO A 494 -33.72 14.51 20.23
N GLY A 495 -33.61 13.19 20.36
CA GLY A 495 -34.60 12.27 19.79
C GLY A 495 -35.83 12.31 20.69
N GLU A 496 -36.87 13.02 20.26
CA GLU A 496 -38.19 13.15 20.91
C GLU A 496 -38.30 14.06 22.14
N LEU A 497 -38.31 15.38 21.91
CA LEU A 497 -38.88 16.33 22.88
C LEU A 497 -40.41 16.38 22.76
N ALA A 498 -41.09 15.32 23.20
CA ALA A 498 -42.50 15.39 23.60
C ALA A 498 -42.59 16.03 25.00
N GLY A 499 -42.37 17.36 25.04
CA GLY A 499 -42.98 18.23 26.05
C GLY A 499 -42.21 18.48 27.36
N VAL A 500 -41.06 19.19 27.33
CA VAL A 500 -40.62 19.98 28.51
C VAL A 500 -39.92 21.29 28.10
N ARG A 501 -40.62 22.40 28.37
CA ARG A 501 -40.18 23.79 28.67
C ARG A 501 -38.99 24.44 27.91
N ARG A 502 -39.37 25.19 26.86
CA ARG A 502 -38.91 26.45 26.21
C ARG A 502 -37.64 27.26 26.68
N LYS A 503 -36.78 26.82 27.61
CA LYS A 503 -35.60 27.63 28.04
C LYS A 503 -34.22 26.99 27.85
N LEU A 504 -34.14 25.72 27.44
CA LEU A 504 -32.87 25.06 27.06
C LEU A 504 -32.62 25.03 25.54
N HIS A 505 -33.59 25.43 24.72
CA HIS A 505 -33.55 25.19 23.28
C HIS A 505 -32.50 26.02 22.52
N GLU A 506 -32.17 27.23 22.97
CA GLU A 506 -31.21 28.09 22.24
C GLU A 506 -29.77 27.58 22.34
N ASP A 507 -29.33 27.14 23.51
CA ASP A 507 -27.97 26.63 23.69
C ASP A 507 -27.80 25.27 23.01
N THR A 508 -28.81 24.39 23.06
CA THR A 508 -28.80 23.11 22.35
C THR A 508 -28.89 23.28 20.83
N ALA A 509 -29.64 24.28 20.34
CA ALA A 509 -29.72 24.57 18.91
C ALA A 509 -28.43 25.20 18.37
N ASN A 510 -27.81 26.12 19.13
CA ASN A 510 -26.52 26.71 18.77
C ASN A 510 -25.40 25.67 18.72
N CYS A 511 -25.39 24.69 19.64
CA CYS A 511 -24.42 23.59 19.61
C CYS A 511 -24.66 22.66 18.42
N TYR A 512 -25.92 22.42 18.04
CA TYR A 512 -26.27 21.61 16.87
C TYR A 512 -25.87 22.31 15.56
N ASP A 513 -26.10 23.62 15.43
CA ASP A 513 -25.71 24.40 14.25
C ASP A 513 -24.18 24.50 14.10
N LEU A 514 -23.44 24.60 15.21
CA LEU A 514 -21.97 24.56 15.21
C LEU A 514 -21.42 23.20 14.74
N LEU A 515 -22.12 22.10 15.01
CA LEU A 515 -21.74 20.75 14.60
C LEU A 515 -22.07 20.46 13.12
N THR A 516 -23.16 21.02 12.58
CA THR A 516 -23.60 20.72 11.20
C THR A 516 -23.19 21.75 10.15
N ASN A 517 -22.97 23.02 10.52
CA ASN A 517 -22.81 24.12 9.56
C ASN A 517 -21.52 24.94 9.78
N SER A 518 -20.36 24.29 9.80
CA SER A 518 -19.08 25.00 9.68
C SER A 518 -18.77 25.33 8.21
N LYS A 519 -19.39 26.39 7.69
CA LYS A 519 -18.85 27.34 6.67
C LYS A 519 -19.91 28.36 6.24
N PRO A 520 -19.95 29.57 6.82
CA PRO A 520 -20.36 30.75 6.07
C PRO A 520 -19.16 31.20 5.22
N SER A 521 -19.28 31.12 3.90
CA SER A 521 -18.35 31.74 2.96
C SER A 521 -18.26 33.24 3.20
N LEU A 522 -17.07 33.75 3.54
CA LEU A 522 -16.72 35.15 3.86
C LEU A 522 -16.96 36.19 2.73
N ILE A 523 -17.70 35.85 1.67
CA ILE A 523 -17.84 36.69 0.46
C ILE A 523 -19.24 37.34 0.38
N ALA A 524 -20.26 36.82 1.07
CA ALA A 524 -21.66 37.24 0.87
C ALA A 524 -22.11 38.46 1.71
N GLU A 525 -21.37 38.92 2.71
CA GLU A 525 -21.80 40.04 3.57
C GLU A 525 -21.49 41.45 3.01
N SER A 526 -20.79 41.57 1.88
CA SER A 526 -20.41 42.88 1.33
C SER A 526 -21.42 43.52 0.35
N ARG A 527 -22.54 42.85 0.01
CA ARG A 527 -23.51 43.35 -1.00
C ARG A 527 -24.86 43.82 -0.49
N CYS A 528 -25.15 43.78 0.80
CA CYS A 528 -26.39 44.31 1.38
C CYS A 528 -26.17 45.51 2.32
N ARG A 529 -25.31 46.45 1.92
CA ARG A 529 -25.39 47.84 2.41
C ARG A 529 -24.95 48.80 1.30
N LYS A 530 -25.89 49.20 0.45
CA LYS A 530 -25.92 50.50 -0.22
C LYS A 530 -27.33 50.80 -0.71
#